data_AF-A0A3D2W730-F1
#
_entry.id   AF-A0A3D2W730-F1
#
_cell.length_a   1.000
_cell.length_b   1.000
_cell.length_c   1.000
_cell.angle_alpha   90.00
_cell.angle_beta   90.00
_cell.angle_gamma   90.00
#
_symmetry.space_group_name_H-M   'P 1'
#
loop_
_entity.id
_entity.type
_entity.pdbx_description
1 polymer ?
#
loop_
_entity_poly.entity_id
_entity_poly.type
_entity_poly.pdbx_seq_one_letter_code
_entity_poly.pdbx_strand_id
1 'polypeptide(L)' 'CPMGLDVGLINKYYDLALAGDGMAVKHYLSLEKNASDCIGCGHCDQRCPFSVKQSERMQEINAYFNGLQK' A
#
# COMPACT_ATOMS: atom_id res chain seq x y z
N CYS A 1 -7.59 3.29 -7.82
CA CYS A 1 -8.46 3.63 -6.66
C CYS A 1 -9.22 4.92 -6.96
N PRO A 2 -10.49 5.13 -6.52
CA PRO A 2 -11.16 6.43 -6.69
C PRO A 2 -10.39 7.60 -6.05
N MET A 3 -9.57 7.34 -5.03
CA MET A 3 -8.70 8.33 -4.39
C MET A 3 -7.34 8.50 -5.08
N GLY A 4 -7.14 7.92 -6.27
CA GLY A 4 -5.88 8.05 -7.02
C GLY A 4 -4.74 7.13 -6.58
N LEU A 5 -4.90 6.31 -5.54
CA LEU A 5 -3.85 5.34 -5.17
C LEU A 5 -3.55 4.35 -6.30
N ASP A 6 -2.26 4.20 -6.58
CA ASP A 6 -1.71 3.07 -7.33
C ASP A 6 -1.52 1.87 -6.38
N VAL A 7 -2.57 1.07 -6.26
CA VAL A 7 -2.62 -0.11 -5.38
C VAL A 7 -1.55 -1.14 -5.77
N GLY A 8 -1.23 -1.28 -7.06
CA GLY A 8 -0.21 -2.22 -7.52
C GLY A 8 1.18 -1.78 -7.09
N LEU A 9 1.51 -0.51 -7.30
CA LEU A 9 2.81 0.06 -6.92
C LEU A 9 3.01 0.06 -5.39
N ILE A 10 1.96 0.39 -4.64
CA ILE A 10 1.99 0.34 -3.17
C ILE A 10 2.28 -1.08 -2.67
N ASN A 11 1.58 -2.10 -3.20
CA ASN A 11 1.86 -3.49 -2.85
C ASN A 11 3.29 -3.90 -3.22
N LYS A 12 3.76 -3.54 -4.41
CA LYS A 12 5.13 -3.83 -4.84
C LYS A 12 6.17 -3.31 -3.86
N TYR A 13 6.08 -2.04 -3.46
CA TYR A 13 7.05 -1.47 -2.52
C TYR A 13 6.94 -2.06 -1.12
N TYR A 14 5.73 -2.39 -0.68
CA TYR A 14 5.55 -3.09 0.58
C TYR A 14 6.19 -4.48 0.58
N ASP A 15 5.92 -5.29 -0.45
CA ASP A 15 6.45 -6.66 -0.54
C ASP A 15 7.99 -6.65 -0.62
N LEU A 16 8.57 -5.71 -1.37
CA LEU A 16 10.02 -5.50 -1.42
C LEU A 16 10.59 -5.02 -0.07
N ALA A 17 9.91 -4.09 0.61
CA ALA A 17 10.32 -3.60 1.92
C ALA A 17 10.31 -4.73 2.96
N LEU A 18 9.29 -5.61 2.96
CA LEU A 18 9.24 -6.80 3.81
C LEU A 18 10.39 -7.77 3.52
N ALA A 19 10.82 -7.86 2.26
CA ALA A 19 11.98 -8.65 1.86
C ALA A 19 13.33 -8.01 2.25
N GLY A 20 13.32 -6.83 2.91
CA GLY A 20 14.52 -6.14 3.38
C GLY A 20 15.09 -5.10 2.40
N ASP A 21 14.36 -4.76 1.34
CA ASP A 21 14.79 -3.72 0.40
C ASP A 21 14.57 -2.31 0.97
N GLY A 22 15.63 -1.72 1.51
CA GLY A 22 15.61 -0.35 2.03
C GLY A 22 15.39 0.72 0.97
N MET A 23 15.65 0.44 -0.32
CA MET A 23 15.34 1.38 -1.40
C MET A 23 13.84 1.42 -1.68
N ALA A 24 13.15 0.29 -1.60
CA ALA A 24 11.70 0.23 -1.71
C ALA A 24 11.01 1.05 -0.61
N VAL A 25 11.55 1.06 0.61
CA VAL A 25 11.06 1.94 1.70
C VAL A 25 11.14 3.41 1.30
N LYS A 26 12.30 3.85 0.79
CA LYS A 26 12.48 5.25 0.33
C LYS A 26 11.53 5.60 -0.82
N HIS A 27 11.35 4.69 -1.77
CA HIS A 27 10.44 4.88 -2.89
C HIS A 27 8.98 4.99 -2.43
N TYR A 28 8.53 4.12 -1.52
CA TYR A 28 7.20 4.21 -0.94
C TYR A 28 6.97 5.56 -0.25
N LEU A 29 7.92 6.00 0.58
CA LEU A 29 7.83 7.28 1.31
C LEU A 29 7.84 8.51 0.39
N SER A 30 8.32 8.37 -0.84
CA SER A 30 8.31 9.46 -1.85
C SER A 30 7.02 9.54 -2.68
N LEU A 31 6.08 8.61 -2.48
CA LEU A 31 4.81 8.62 -3.21
C LEU A 31 3.94 9.81 -2.82
N GLU A 32 3.36 10.50 -3.81
CA GLU A 32 2.37 11.55 -3.60
C GLU A 32 1.11 11.01 -2.91
N LYS A 33 0.69 9.78 -3.28
CA LYS A 33 -0.43 9.04 -2.69
C LYS A 33 0.03 7.66 -2.26
N ASN A 34 -0.15 7.35 -0.98
CA ASN A 34 0.30 6.10 -0.37
C ASN A 34 -0.83 5.47 0.47
N ALA A 35 -0.58 4.31 1.08
CA ALA A 35 -1.63 3.53 1.72
C ALA A 35 -2.41 4.28 2.83
N SER A 36 -1.83 5.33 3.43
CA SER A 36 -2.51 6.20 4.40
C SER A 36 -3.67 7.00 3.80
N ASP A 37 -3.69 7.25 2.48
CA ASP A 37 -4.77 7.90 1.76
C ASP A 37 -5.98 6.97 1.50
N CYS A 38 -5.88 5.68 1.84
CA CYS A 38 -6.97 4.73 1.62
C CYS A 38 -8.14 5.00 2.58
N ILE A 39 -9.31 5.29 2.03
CA ILE A 39 -10.55 5.51 2.79
C ILE A 39 -11.40 4.24 3.01
N GLY A 40 -10.87 3.05 2.65
CA GLY A 40 -11.60 1.79 2.82
C GLY A 40 -12.83 1.62 1.91
N CYS A 41 -12.88 2.28 0.75
CA CYS A 41 -14.06 2.25 -0.13
C CYS A 41 -14.39 0.89 -0.78
N GLY A 42 -13.49 -0.10 -0.71
CA GLY A 42 -13.69 -1.45 -1.27
C GLY A 42 -13.71 -1.57 -2.80
N HIS A 43 -13.52 -0.48 -3.55
CA HIS A 43 -13.55 -0.50 -5.03
C HIS A 43 -12.48 -1.41 -5.64
N CYS A 44 -11.28 -1.46 -5.04
CA CYS A 44 -10.21 -2.36 -5.48
C CYS A 44 -10.49 -3.83 -5.12
N ASP A 45 -11.20 -4.09 -4.03
CA ASP A 45 -11.51 -5.46 -3.59
C ASP A 45 -12.41 -6.17 -4.61
N GLN A 46 -13.45 -5.48 -5.08
CA GLN A 46 -14.39 -6.01 -6.07
C GLN A 46 -13.76 -6.26 -7.45
N ARG A 47 -12.61 -5.64 -7.72
CA ARG A 47 -11.89 -5.72 -8.99
C ARG A 47 -10.64 -6.59 -8.91
N CYS A 48 -10.29 -7.09 -7.73
CA CYS A 48 -9.06 -7.85 -7.56
C CYS A 48 -9.22 -9.23 -8.22
N PRO A 49 -8.42 -9.57 -9.24
CA PRO A 49 -8.53 -10.87 -9.92
C PRO A 49 -8.14 -12.05 -9.02
N PHE A 50 -7.46 -11.77 -7.91
CA PHE A 50 -6.98 -12.77 -6.94
C PHE A 50 -7.88 -12.89 -5.71
N SER A 51 -9.03 -12.22 -5.70
CA SER A 51 -9.96 -12.20 -4.55
C SER A 51 -9.33 -11.70 -3.24
N VAL A 52 -8.31 -10.84 -3.34
CA VAL A 52 -7.64 -10.23 -2.19
C VAL A 52 -8.38 -8.97 -1.75
N LYS A 53 -8.57 -8.81 -0.44
CA LYS A 53 -9.05 -7.57 0.20
C LYS A 53 -7.93 -6.53 0.19
N GLN A 54 -7.86 -5.77 -0.89
CA GLN A 54 -6.87 -4.72 -1.09
C GLN A 54 -7.06 -3.57 -0.10
N SER A 55 -8.28 -3.25 0.30
CA SER A 55 -8.58 -2.24 1.32
C SER A 55 -7.96 -2.59 2.68
N GLU A 56 -8.07 -3.85 3.12
CA GLU A 56 -7.43 -4.39 4.32
C GLU A 56 -5.90 -4.36 4.19
N ARG A 57 -5.36 -4.79 3.04
CA ARG A 57 -3.91 -4.64 2.77
C ARG A 57 -3.43 -3.20 2.87
N MET A 58 -4.19 -2.20 2.41
CA MET A 58 -3.77 -0.81 2.58
C MET A 58 -3.64 -0.42 4.06
N GLN A 59 -4.49 -0.95 4.95
CA GLN A 59 -4.38 -0.71 6.39
C GLN A 59 -3.11 -1.36 6.97
N GLU A 60 -2.83 -2.60 6.59
CA GLU A 60 -1.60 -3.32 6.98
C GLU A 60 -0.34 -2.58 6.53
N ILE A 61 -0.32 -2.14 5.27
CA ILE A 61 0.81 -1.40 4.69
C ILE A 61 1.00 -0.06 5.40
N ASN A 62 -0.08 0.67 5.66
CA ASN A 62 -0.03 1.92 6.41
C ASN A 62 0.55 1.69 7.83
N ALA A 63 0.10 0.64 8.52
CA ALA A 63 0.61 0.30 9.84
C ALA A 63 2.11 -0.04 9.83
N TYR A 64 2.56 -0.82 8.84
CA TYR A 64 3.97 -1.17 8.67
C TYR A 64 4.85 0.08 8.51
N PHE A 65 4.52 0.97 7.57
CA PHE A 65 5.35 2.15 7.30
C PHE A 65 5.27 3.21 8.41
N ASN A 66 4.14 3.34 9.12
CA ASN A 66 4.06 4.19 10.32
C ASN A 66 4.93 3.65 11.46
N GLY A 67 5.10 2.32 11.55
CA GLY A 67 6.00 1.69 12.52
C GLY A 67 7.49 1.97 12.28
N LEU A 68 7.88 2.21 11.03
CA LEU A 68 9.27 2.51 10.64
C LEU A 68 9.70 3.96 10.91
N GLN A 69 8.74 4.88 11.16
CA GLN A 69 9.01 6.31 11.36
C GLN A 69 9.27 6.69 12.84
N LYS A 70 9.49 5.70 13.72
CA LYS A 70 9.93 5.88 15.11
C LYS A 70 11.41 5.61 15.26
#